data_AF-A0A353ND66-F1
#
_entry.id   AF-A0A353ND66-F1
#
_cell.length_a   1.000
_cell.length_b   1.000
_cell.length_c   1.000
_cell.angle_alpha   90.00
_cell.angle_beta   90.00
_cell.angle_gamma   90.00
#
_symmetry.space_group_name_H-M   'P 1'
#
loop_
_entity.id
_entity.type
_entity.pdbx_description
1 polymer ?
#
loop_
_entity_poly.entity_id
_entity_poly.type
_entity_poly.pdbx_seq_one_letter_code
_entity_poly.pdbx_strand_id
1 'polypeptide(L)'
;MLPLSPELLVYAKYITPPLVGAFIGYLTNKVAIRMLFRPLAAWRIMGMRVPMTPGVIPAKREELARNLGDVVGDHLLTGKDIAKGLQHEVFQRHLYNLIHERMEGILQKDLGTLSSVIP
;
A
#
# COMPACT_ATOMS: atom_id res chain seq x y z
N MET A 1 52.97 24.00 -3.69
CA MET A 1 51.64 24.56 -3.34
C MET A 1 51.08 25.19 -4.59
N LEU A 2 50.18 24.52 -5.32
CA LEU A 2 49.59 25.10 -6.52
C LEU A 2 48.79 26.35 -6.10
N PRO A 3 49.12 27.56 -6.59
CA PRO A 3 48.27 28.71 -6.37
C PRO A 3 46.96 28.45 -7.10
N LEU A 4 45.86 28.34 -6.35
CA LEU A 4 44.53 28.40 -6.94
C LEU A 4 44.48 29.70 -7.74
N SER A 5 44.29 29.60 -9.07
CA SER A 5 44.16 30.79 -9.90
C SER A 5 42.99 31.64 -9.36
N PRO A 6 43.12 32.98 -9.29
CA PRO A 6 42.08 33.86 -8.75
C PRO A 6 40.70 33.62 -9.40
N GLU A 7 40.71 33.27 -10.69
CA GLU A 7 39.58 32.80 -11.47
C GLU A 7 38.82 31.64 -10.78
N LEU A 8 39.53 30.61 -10.31
CA LEU A 8 38.93 29.43 -9.68
C LEU A 8 38.24 29.77 -8.35
N LEU A 9 38.80 30.73 -7.60
CA LEU A 9 38.19 31.23 -6.37
C LEU A 9 36.89 31.98 -6.65
N VAL A 10 36.82 32.72 -7.77
CA VAL A 10 35.61 33.41 -8.21
C VAL A 10 34.52 32.40 -8.60
N TYR A 11 34.85 31.38 -9.39
CA TYR A 11 33.88 30.32 -9.75
C TYR A 11 33.40 29.52 -8.54
N ALA A 12 34.31 29.15 -7.64
CA ALA A 12 33.95 28.46 -6.39
C ALA A 12 32.97 29.30 -5.56
N LYS A 13 33.24 30.60 -5.39
CA LYS A 13 32.37 31.51 -4.63
C LYS A 13 30.94 31.56 -5.16
N TYR A 14 30.73 31.45 -6.47
CA TYR A 14 29.38 31.47 -7.07
C TYR A 14 28.69 30.10 -7.08
N ILE A 15 29.44 29.01 -7.22
CA ILE A 15 28.87 27.65 -7.32
C ILE A 15 28.64 27.03 -5.94
N THR A 16 29.43 27.39 -4.92
CA THR A 16 29.30 26.81 -3.58
C THR A 16 27.91 26.99 -2.96
N PRO A 17 27.29 28.18 -2.93
CA PRO A 17 26.00 28.35 -2.27
C PRO A 17 24.85 27.53 -2.89
N PRO A 18 24.66 27.49 -4.23
CA PRO A 18 23.67 26.61 -4.85
C PRO A 18 23.92 25.13 -4.59
N LEU A 19 25.19 24.69 -4.58
CA LEU A 19 25.55 23.29 -4.39
C LEU A 19 25.27 22.82 -2.95
N VAL A 20 25.59 23.66 -1.97
CA VAL A 20 25.23 23.43 -0.56
C VAL A 20 23.70 23.46 -0.39
N GLY A 21 23.02 24.43 -1.00
CA GLY A 21 21.55 24.50 -0.97
C GLY A 21 20.89 23.26 -1.56
N ALA A 22 21.39 22.76 -2.70
CA ALA A 22 20.92 21.54 -3.33
C ALA A 22 21.16 20.31 -2.43
N PHE A 23 22.32 20.21 -1.78
CA PHE A 23 22.62 19.12 -0.85
C PHE A 23 21.69 19.12 0.37
N ILE A 24 21.50 20.26 1.02
CA ILE A 24 20.60 20.42 2.17
C ILE A 24 19.15 20.17 1.76
N GLY A 25 18.73 20.72 0.62
CA GLY A 25 17.39 20.53 0.07
C GLY A 25 17.11 19.06 -0.23
N TYR A 26 18.04 18.37 -0.89
CA TYR A 26 17.92 16.93 -1.16
C TYR A 26 17.81 16.12 0.13
N LEU A 27 18.70 16.36 1.09
CA LEU A 27 18.72 15.62 2.35
C LEU A 27 17.44 15.85 3.14
N THR A 28 17.00 17.10 3.26
CA THR A 28 15.79 17.47 4.00
C THR A 28 14.54 16.91 3.33
N ASN A 29 14.43 17.01 2.01
CA ASN A 29 13.30 16.46 1.27
C ASN A 29 13.20 14.93 1.42
N LYS A 30 14.34 14.24 1.39
CA LYS A 30 14.40 12.79 1.64
C LYS A 30 13.88 12.44 3.04
N VAL A 31 14.22 13.24 4.05
CA VAL A 31 13.72 13.07 5.43
C VAL A 31 12.23 13.37 5.50
N ALA A 32 11.76 14.45 4.88
CA ALA A 32 10.35 14.84 4.87
C ALA A 32 9.45 13.77 4.23
N ILE A 33 9.83 13.22 3.09
CA ILE A 33 9.12 12.10 2.45
C ILE A 33 9.05 10.91 3.41
N ARG A 34 10.16 10.57 4.07
CA ARG A 34 10.19 9.49 5.06
C ARG A 34 9.28 9.78 6.26
N MET A 35 9.16 11.06 6.67
CA MET A 35 8.31 11.50 7.77
C MET A 35 6.81 11.32 7.53
N LEU A 36 6.37 11.39 6.27
CA LEU A 36 4.96 11.14 5.91
C LEU A 36 4.52 9.71 6.25
N PHE A 37 5.41 8.73 6.09
CA PHE A 37 5.13 7.31 6.30
C PHE A 37 5.61 6.78 7.67
N ARG A 38 6.62 7.39 8.28
CA ARG A 38 7.21 7.01 9.57
C ARG A 38 7.47 8.29 10.36
N PRO A 39 7.08 8.45 11.63
CA PRO A 39 7.02 7.39 12.63
C PRO A 39 5.62 6.81 12.83
N LEU A 40 5.55 5.54 13.20
CA LEU A 40 4.29 4.82 13.45
C LEU A 40 3.63 5.25 14.77
N ALA A 41 4.41 5.80 15.69
CA ALA A 41 3.96 6.29 16.99
C ALA A 41 4.33 7.76 17.18
N ALA A 42 3.57 8.46 18.04
CA ALA A 42 3.89 9.82 18.43
C ALA A 42 5.18 9.85 19.26
N TRP A 43 6.14 10.67 18.86
CA TRP A 43 7.36 10.87 19.62
C TRP A 43 7.18 12.01 20.61
N ARG A 44 7.76 11.85 21.80
CA ARG A 44 7.80 12.89 22.84
C ARG A 44 9.26 13.20 23.14
N ILE A 45 9.66 14.45 22.98
CA ILE A 45 11.00 14.93 23.32
C ILE A 45 10.82 16.02 24.37
N MET A 46 11.52 15.90 25.51
CA MET A 46 11.41 16.83 26.64
C MET A 46 9.97 17.13 27.07
N GLY A 47 9.10 16.11 27.09
CA GLY A 47 7.69 16.24 27.49
C GLY A 47 6.75 16.83 26.43
N MET A 48 7.27 17.42 25.35
CA MET A 48 6.46 17.94 24.24
C MET A 48 6.31 16.90 23.12
N ARG A 49 5.09 16.79 22.56
CA ARG A 49 4.84 15.95 21.38
C ARG A 49 5.43 16.61 20.15
N VAL A 50 6.22 15.85 19.40
CA VAL A 50 6.81 16.34 18.15
C VAL A 50 5.70 16.53 17.10
N PRO A 51 5.55 17.73 16.51
CA PRO A 51 4.57 17.96 15.45
C PRO A 51 4.88 17.03 14.26
N MET A 52 3.85 16.59 13.54
CA MET A 52 3.96 15.57 12.48
C MET A 52 4.42 14.18 12.94
N THR A 53 4.19 13.82 14.22
CA THR A 53 4.31 12.45 14.72
C THR A 53 2.99 11.98 15.36
N PRO A 54 2.43 10.81 14.98
CA PRO A 54 2.90 9.89 13.93
C PRO A 54 2.81 10.52 12.53
N GLY A 55 3.43 9.88 11.54
CA GLY A 55 3.39 10.34 10.15
C GLY A 55 1.95 10.53 9.65
N VAL A 56 1.75 11.45 8.70
CA VAL A 56 0.41 11.86 8.24
C VAL A 56 -0.40 10.68 7.66
N ILE A 57 0.27 9.81 6.88
CA ILE A 57 -0.37 8.65 6.24
C ILE A 57 -0.82 7.61 7.27
N PRO A 58 0.04 7.11 8.17
CA PRO A 58 -0.42 6.15 9.19
C PRO A 58 -1.46 6.77 10.15
N ALA A 59 -1.40 8.07 10.43
CA ALA A 59 -2.39 8.75 11.26
C ALA A 59 -3.80 8.74 10.64
N LYS A 60 -3.92 8.79 9.31
CA LYS A 60 -5.18 8.83 8.57
C LYS A 60 -5.49 7.54 7.80
N ARG A 61 -4.82 6.44 8.13
CA ARG A 61 -4.90 5.17 7.37
C ARG A 61 -6.34 4.68 7.11
N GLU A 62 -7.24 4.84 8.08
CA GLU A 62 -8.63 4.36 7.99
C GLU A 62 -9.45 5.20 7.00
N GLU A 63 -9.27 6.52 7.03
CA GLU A 63 -9.90 7.46 6.10
C GLU A 63 -9.37 7.24 4.68
N LEU A 64 -8.06 7.08 4.54
CA LEU A 64 -7.41 6.78 3.26
C LEU A 64 -7.89 5.44 2.69
N ALA A 65 -8.01 4.39 3.51
CA ALA A 65 -8.49 3.09 3.08
C ALA A 65 -9.94 3.14 2.56
N ARG A 66 -10.82 3.89 3.24
CA ARG A 66 -12.20 4.09 2.78
C ARG A 66 -12.25 4.82 1.44
N ASN A 67 -11.63 6.00 1.36
CA ASN A 67 -11.67 6.81 0.13
C ASN A 67 -11.00 6.08 -1.04
N LEU A 68 -9.90 5.37 -0.80
CA LEU A 68 -9.24 4.58 -1.83
C LEU A 68 -10.11 3.40 -2.25
N GLY A 69 -10.79 2.74 -1.30
CA GLY A 69 -11.74 1.66 -1.57
C GLY A 69 -12.89 2.11 -2.46
N ASP A 70 -13.48 3.28 -2.16
CA ASP A 70 -14.56 3.86 -2.97
C ASP A 70 -14.09 4.13 -4.41
N VAL A 71 -12.93 4.80 -4.55
CA VAL A 71 -12.35 5.11 -5.88
C VAL A 71 -12.00 3.84 -6.67
N VAL A 72 -11.41 2.84 -6.02
CA VAL A 72 -11.05 1.57 -6.66
C VAL A 72 -12.30 0.76 -7.02
N GLY A 73 -13.30 0.72 -6.15
CA GLY A 73 -14.58 0.04 -6.40
C GLY A 73 -15.35 0.66 -7.55
N ASP A 74 -15.37 1.99 -7.64
CA ASP A 74 -16.09 2.71 -8.69
C ASP A 74 -15.41 2.65 -10.06
N HIS A 75 -14.07 2.53 -10.09
CA HIS A 75 -13.31 2.69 -11.35
C HIS A 75 -12.52 1.47 -11.81
N LEU A 76 -12.03 0.62 -10.91
CA LEU A 76 -11.15 -0.51 -11.26
C LEU A 76 -11.82 -1.87 -11.14
N LEU A 77 -12.79 -2.01 -10.23
CA LEU A 77 -13.51 -3.25 -9.97
C LEU A 77 -15.01 -3.01 -10.10
N THR A 78 -15.44 -2.54 -11.27
CA THR A 78 -16.88 -2.34 -11.48
C THR A 78 -17.61 -3.69 -11.44
N GLY A 79 -18.88 -3.69 -11.04
CA GLY A 79 -19.71 -4.91 -11.04
C GLY A 79 -19.75 -5.61 -12.40
N LYS A 80 -19.54 -4.87 -13.50
CA LYS A 80 -19.42 -5.41 -14.86
C LYS A 80 -18.13 -6.22 -15.06
N ASP A 81 -17.00 -5.73 -14.56
CA ASP A 81 -15.71 -6.43 -14.65
C ASP A 81 -15.73 -7.72 -13.82
N ILE A 82 -16.37 -7.68 -12.64
CA ILE A 82 -16.59 -8.87 -11.81
C ILE A 82 -17.50 -9.87 -12.54
N ALA A 83 -18.65 -9.42 -13.06
CA ALA A 83 -19.58 -10.28 -13.79
C ALA A 83 -18.90 -10.95 -15.00
N LYS A 84 -18.09 -10.19 -15.74
CA LYS A 84 -17.30 -10.71 -16.87
C LYS A 84 -16.25 -11.73 -16.41
N GLY A 85 -15.59 -11.50 -15.28
CA GLY A 85 -14.68 -12.47 -14.67
C GLY A 85 -15.37 -13.77 -14.27
N LEU A 86 -16.57 -13.68 -13.69
CA LEU A 86 -17.38 -14.85 -13.33
C LEU A 86 -17.89 -15.61 -14.56
N GLN A 87 -18.22 -14.92 -15.64
CA GLN A 87 -18.64 -15.55 -16.91
C GLN A 87 -17.48 -16.21 -17.67
N HIS A 88 -16.24 -15.98 -17.25
CA HIS A 88 -15.08 -16.56 -17.91
C HIS A 88 -15.13 -18.10 -17.82
N GLU A 89 -14.98 -18.77 -18.96
CA GLU A 89 -15.16 -20.23 -19.03
C GLU A 89 -14.28 -21.00 -18.05
N VAL A 90 -13.07 -20.49 -17.79
CA VAL A 90 -12.12 -21.08 -16.83
C VAL A 90 -12.72 -21.11 -15.42
N PHE A 91 -13.34 -20.01 -14.97
CA PHE A 91 -13.96 -19.93 -13.66
C PHE A 91 -15.18 -20.86 -13.58
N GLN A 92 -16.03 -20.85 -14.61
CA GLN A 92 -17.20 -21.72 -14.70
C GLN A 92 -16.84 -23.21 -14.66
N ARG A 93 -15.81 -23.62 -15.41
CA ARG A 93 -15.29 -25.00 -15.40
C ARG A 93 -14.77 -25.38 -14.01
N HIS A 94 -14.02 -24.49 -13.35
CA HIS A 94 -13.55 -24.73 -11.99
C HIS A 94 -14.71 -24.89 -11.00
N LEU A 95 -15.73 -24.01 -11.10
CA LEU A 95 -16.89 -24.05 -10.24
C LEU A 95 -17.68 -25.37 -10.44
N TYR A 96 -17.87 -25.77 -11.69
CA TYR A 96 -18.54 -27.02 -12.05
C TYR A 96 -17.81 -28.23 -11.47
N ASN A 97 -16.48 -28.30 -11.64
CA ASN A 97 -15.68 -29.40 -11.11
C ASN A 97 -15.71 -29.45 -9.58
N LEU A 98 -15.60 -28.30 -8.90
CA LEU A 98 -15.69 -28.23 -7.43
C LEU A 98 -17.05 -28.71 -6.92
N ILE A 99 -18.14 -28.29 -7.57
CA ILE A 99 -19.49 -28.74 -7.20
C ILE A 99 -19.62 -30.24 -7.46
N HIS A 100 -19.14 -30.72 -8.62
CA HIS A 100 -19.21 -32.13 -8.99
C HIS A 100 -18.45 -33.02 -8.00
N GLU A 101 -17.20 -32.69 -7.70
CA GLU A 101 -16.39 -33.42 -6.70
C GLU A 101 -17.04 -33.41 -5.31
N ARG A 102 -17.62 -32.27 -4.90
CA ARG A 102 -18.28 -32.16 -3.60
C ARG A 102 -19.57 -32.95 -3.55
N MET A 103 -20.37 -32.92 -4.63
CA MET A 103 -21.58 -33.71 -4.76
C MET A 103 -21.26 -35.19 -4.73
N GLU A 104 -20.28 -35.63 -5.52
CA GLU A 104 -19.88 -37.03 -5.59
C GLU A 104 -19.32 -37.52 -4.25
N GLY A 105 -18.52 -36.70 -3.55
CA GLY A 105 -18.06 -37.02 -2.20
C GLY A 105 -19.17 -37.05 -1.12
N ILE A 106 -20.27 -36.33 -1.32
CA ILE A 106 -21.46 -36.38 -0.45
C ILE A 106 -22.36 -37.57 -0.79
N LEU A 107 -22.49 -37.90 -2.08
CA LEU A 107 -23.28 -39.04 -2.57
C LEU A 107 -22.61 -40.39 -2.27
N GLN A 108 -21.27 -40.46 -2.31
CA GLN A 108 -20.48 -41.65 -1.97
C GLN A 108 -20.27 -41.83 -0.47
N LYS A 109 -20.47 -40.78 0.33
CA LYS A 109 -20.70 -40.98 1.76
C LYS A 109 -22.08 -41.61 1.86
N ASP A 110 -22.13 -42.91 2.16
CA ASP A 110 -23.35 -43.59 2.61
C ASP A 110 -24.06 -42.67 3.62
N LEU A 111 -25.09 -41.97 3.15
CA LEU A 111 -26.03 -41.28 4.00
C LEU A 111 -26.77 -42.41 4.68
N GLY A 112 -26.21 -42.85 5.82
CA GLY A 112 -26.69 -43.97 6.60
C GLY A 112 -28.22 -43.92 6.72
N THR A 113 -28.83 -45.11 6.72
CA THR A 113 -30.27 -45.36 6.60
C THR A 113 -31.10 -44.23 7.22
N LEU A 114 -31.96 -43.60 6.39
CA LEU A 114 -32.88 -42.50 6.76
C LEU A 114 -33.72 -42.78 8.02
N SER A 115 -33.78 -44.04 8.45
CA SER A 115 -34.35 -44.53 9.70
C SER A 115 -33.64 -44.09 10.99
N SER A 116 -32.49 -43.41 10.92
CA SER A 116 -31.75 -42.94 12.11
C SER A 116 -31.93 -41.44 12.43
N VAL A 117 -32.57 -40.67 11.56
CA VAL A 117 -32.67 -39.19 11.68
C VAL A 117 -34.10 -38.70 11.96
N ILE A 118 -35.09 -39.60 11.96
CA ILE A 118 -36.47 -39.27 12.35
C ILE A 118 -36.84 -40.16 13.55
N PRO A 119 -37.11 -39.60 14.74
CA PRO A 119 -37.61 -40.36 15.87
C PRO A 119 -39.03 -40.88 15.64
#